data_AF-A0A511MUX5-F1
#
_entry.id   AF-A0A511MUX5-F1
#
_cell.length_a   1.000
_cell.length_b   1.000
_cell.length_c   1.000
_cell.angle_alpha   90.00
_cell.angle_beta   90.00
_cell.angle_gamma   90.00
#
_symmetry.space_group_name_H-M   'P 1'
#
loop_
_entity.id
_entity.type
_entity.pdbx_description
1 polymer ?
#
loop_
_entity_poly.entity_id
_entity_poly.type
_entity_poly.pdbx_seq_one_letter_code
_entity_poly.pdbx_strand_id
1 'polypeptide(L)'
;MLIFTDLDDTLFQTERKLHLKQKPQEKAENVVLEGTGVKPTFMLDHQKRMLDWLKQGNIIPVTGRDLRAFQAIQVQWGSHAVLNHGATVLVWQEGWKADPEWTQRMNQEARDYREFLHQAMDLLNQAHSDPDLMFHRIIHEGELPICTVSKVRNLPESALAEVRQQVQEKLGAGKYYIHLNGNNLSFVPDAVRKRHAVEHLIAKLNPNLTLGIGDSHTDLEFMQVCDFWMTPTHSQIQKLLEQHA
;
A
#
# COMPACT_ATOMS: atom_id res chain seq x y z
N MET A 1 5.30 -9.69 -20.49
CA MET A 1 5.87 -9.46 -19.15
C MET A 1 4.86 -8.70 -18.31
N LEU A 2 4.66 -9.08 -17.05
CA LEU A 2 3.94 -8.27 -16.07
C LEU A 2 4.95 -7.52 -15.20
N ILE A 3 4.65 -6.27 -14.89
CA ILE A 3 5.47 -5.43 -14.03
C ILE A 3 4.60 -5.01 -12.84
N PHE A 4 4.82 -5.62 -11.70
CA PHE A 4 4.18 -5.26 -10.45
C PHE A 4 4.96 -4.14 -9.78
N THR A 5 4.37 -2.96 -9.64
CA THR A 5 5.06 -1.80 -9.08
C THR A 5 4.27 -1.19 -7.95
N ASP A 6 4.91 -1.00 -6.80
CA ASP A 6 4.44 -0.04 -5.82
C ASP A 6 4.49 1.39 -6.42
N LEU A 7 3.77 2.31 -5.79
CA LEU A 7 3.49 3.65 -6.29
C LEU A 7 4.23 4.72 -5.49
N ASP A 8 3.80 4.93 -4.25
CA ASP A 8 4.32 5.97 -3.36
C ASP A 8 5.75 5.65 -2.95
N ASP A 9 6.63 6.64 -3.03
CA ASP A 9 8.07 6.51 -2.83
C ASP A 9 8.83 5.61 -3.81
N THR A 10 8.12 4.85 -4.66
CA THR A 10 8.67 4.08 -5.77
C THR A 10 8.73 4.91 -7.07
N LEU A 11 7.56 5.29 -7.61
CA LEU A 11 7.45 6.02 -8.88
C LEU A 11 7.19 7.52 -8.68
N PHE A 12 6.71 7.92 -7.51
CA PHE A 12 6.42 9.32 -7.17
C PHE A 12 6.31 9.50 -5.66
N GLN A 13 6.28 10.74 -5.17
CA GLN A 13 6.24 11.03 -3.73
C GLN A 13 5.44 12.29 -3.40
N THR A 14 5.00 12.40 -2.15
CA THR A 14 4.44 13.66 -1.64
C THR A 14 5.48 14.77 -1.62
N GLU A 15 5.04 16.03 -1.72
CA GLU A 15 5.89 17.23 -1.74
C GLU A 15 6.95 17.26 -0.63
N ARG A 16 6.57 16.95 0.61
CA ARG A 16 7.47 16.95 1.77
C ARG A 16 8.68 16.04 1.62
N LYS A 17 8.65 15.06 0.71
CA LYS A 17 9.74 14.11 0.47
C LYS A 17 10.59 14.45 -0.76
N LEU A 18 10.25 15.50 -1.52
CA LEU A 18 10.99 15.89 -2.72
C LEU A 18 12.46 16.18 -2.43
N HIS A 19 12.74 16.91 -1.34
CA HIS A 19 14.11 17.23 -0.93
C HIS A 19 15.00 16.00 -0.65
N LEU A 20 14.40 14.81 -0.45
CA LEU A 20 15.13 13.56 -0.23
C LEU A 20 15.55 12.86 -1.52
N LYS A 21 14.93 13.19 -2.67
CA LYS A 21 15.02 12.41 -3.92
C LYS A 21 15.33 13.27 -5.15
N GLN A 22 14.97 14.54 -5.14
CA GLN A 22 15.11 15.45 -6.28
C GLN A 22 16.56 15.86 -6.49
N LYS A 23 17.05 15.67 -7.71
CA LYS A 23 18.38 16.15 -8.12
C LYS A 23 18.33 17.66 -8.42
N PRO A 24 19.44 18.42 -8.29
CA PRO A 24 19.42 19.89 -8.41
C PRO A 24 18.80 20.47 -9.68
N GLN A 25 18.85 19.75 -10.80
CA GLN A 25 18.33 20.19 -12.11
C GLN A 25 17.03 19.49 -12.51
N GLU A 26 16.49 18.66 -11.63
CA GLU A 26 15.33 17.83 -11.93
C GLU A 26 14.03 18.55 -11.64
N LYS A 27 13.05 18.40 -12.53
CA LYS A 27 11.71 18.91 -12.32
C LYS A 27 10.84 17.88 -11.61
N ALA A 28 9.87 18.39 -10.86
CA ALA A 28 8.83 17.61 -10.20
C ALA A 28 7.48 17.97 -10.85
N GLU A 29 6.80 16.98 -11.40
CA GLU A 29 5.48 17.12 -12.03
C GLU A 29 4.41 16.58 -11.08
N ASN A 30 3.39 17.38 -10.76
CA ASN A 30 2.24 16.87 -10.00
C ASN A 30 1.43 15.92 -10.89
N VAL A 31 1.31 14.66 -10.47
CA VAL A 31 0.58 13.62 -11.22
C VAL A 31 -0.84 13.41 -10.69
N VAL A 32 -1.33 14.26 -9.78
CA VAL A 32 -2.68 14.17 -9.24
C VAL A 32 -3.60 15.12 -10.00
N LEU A 33 -4.72 14.61 -10.49
CA LEU A 33 -5.77 15.39 -11.13
C LEU A 33 -6.31 16.45 -10.16
N GLU A 34 -6.36 17.70 -10.62
CA GLU A 34 -6.86 18.84 -9.86
C GLU A 34 -8.33 18.63 -9.44
N GLY A 35 -8.71 19.17 -8.28
CA GLY A 35 -10.09 19.09 -7.77
C GLY A 35 -10.51 17.74 -7.17
N THR A 36 -9.66 16.70 -7.22
CA THR A 36 -9.97 15.38 -6.63
C THR A 36 -9.95 15.36 -5.10
N GLY A 37 -9.34 16.36 -4.45
CA GLY A 37 -9.10 16.40 -3.00
C GLY A 37 -8.04 15.41 -2.51
N VAL A 38 -7.36 14.71 -3.42
CA VAL A 38 -6.21 13.84 -3.11
C VAL A 38 -4.97 14.73 -2.94
N LYS A 39 -4.08 14.36 -2.01
CA LYS A 39 -2.87 15.15 -1.75
C LYS A 39 -1.97 15.20 -2.99
N PRO A 40 -1.41 16.37 -3.34
CA PRO A 40 -0.44 16.49 -4.42
C PRO A 40 0.68 15.46 -4.30
N THR A 41 0.95 14.78 -5.40
CA THR A 41 1.93 13.71 -5.50
C THR A 41 2.77 13.99 -6.74
N PHE A 42 4.09 13.96 -6.59
CA PHE A 42 5.02 14.48 -7.58
C PHE A 42 5.91 13.38 -8.13
N MET A 43 6.04 13.35 -9.45
CA MET A 43 6.96 12.50 -10.19
C MET A 43 8.14 13.32 -10.68
N LEU A 44 9.35 12.82 -10.46
CA LEU A 44 10.60 13.44 -10.91
C LEU A 44 10.95 13.01 -12.34
N ASP A 45 11.75 13.80 -13.06
CA ASP A 45 12.12 13.50 -14.44
C ASP A 45 12.73 12.09 -14.63
N HIS A 46 13.58 11.62 -13.70
CA HIS A 46 14.16 10.29 -13.76
C HIS A 46 13.12 9.19 -13.49
N GLN A 47 12.15 9.44 -12.60
CA GLN A 47 11.04 8.52 -12.34
C GLN A 47 10.11 8.43 -13.56
N LYS A 48 9.88 9.56 -14.25
CA LYS A 48 9.15 9.60 -15.51
C LYS A 48 9.84 8.78 -16.61
N ARG A 49 11.16 8.96 -16.78
CA ARG A 49 11.96 8.13 -17.70
C ARG A 49 11.90 6.64 -17.35
N MET A 50 11.95 6.30 -16.07
CA MET A 50 11.78 4.93 -15.61
C MET A 50 10.41 4.37 -15.98
N LEU A 51 9.34 5.11 -15.67
CA LEU A 51 7.98 4.73 -16.01
C LEU A 51 7.79 4.56 -17.52
N ASP A 52 8.34 5.46 -18.33
CA ASP A 52 8.29 5.37 -19.79
C ASP A 52 9.00 4.12 -20.32
N TRP A 53 10.12 3.72 -19.72
CA TRP A 53 10.78 2.46 -20.04
C TRP A 53 9.92 1.24 -19.64
N LEU A 54 9.27 1.29 -18.48
CA LEU A 54 8.39 0.21 -18.02
C LEU A 54 7.15 0.00 -18.91
N LYS A 55 6.74 0.98 -19.72
CA LYS A 55 5.61 0.86 -20.66
C LYS A 55 5.83 -0.21 -21.75
N GLN A 56 7.04 -0.76 -21.88
CA GLN A 56 7.31 -1.93 -22.71
C GLN A 56 6.66 -3.23 -22.17
N GLY A 57 6.20 -3.21 -20.91
CA GLY A 57 5.44 -4.30 -20.30
C GLY A 57 4.05 -3.85 -19.83
N ASN A 58 3.32 -4.80 -19.25
CA ASN A 58 2.01 -4.54 -18.65
C ASN A 58 2.22 -4.11 -17.19
N ILE A 59 2.15 -2.80 -16.94
CA ILE A 59 2.36 -2.21 -15.61
C ILE A 59 1.11 -2.42 -14.76
N ILE A 60 1.25 -3.15 -13.65
CA ILE A 60 0.22 -3.43 -12.67
C ILE A 60 0.62 -2.73 -11.36
N PRO A 61 -0.06 -1.63 -10.99
CA PRO A 61 0.13 -0.98 -9.70
C PRO A 61 -0.17 -1.91 -8.54
N VAL A 62 0.64 -1.86 -7.48
CA VAL A 62 0.45 -2.64 -6.24
C VAL A 62 0.61 -1.72 -5.03
N THR A 63 -0.49 -1.12 -4.59
CA THR A 63 -0.48 0.05 -3.71
C THR A 63 -1.35 -0.10 -2.46
N GLY A 64 -1.02 0.67 -1.43
CA GLY A 64 -1.89 0.89 -0.26
C GLY A 64 -3.03 1.89 -0.51
N ARG A 65 -3.03 2.59 -1.65
CA ARG A 65 -4.08 3.55 -2.00
C ARG A 65 -5.44 2.89 -2.20
N ASP A 66 -6.50 3.61 -1.86
CA ASP A 66 -7.88 3.28 -2.20
C ASP A 66 -8.19 3.64 -3.67
N LEU A 67 -9.39 3.27 -4.13
CA LEU A 67 -9.83 3.53 -5.51
C LEU A 67 -9.76 5.01 -5.89
N ARG A 68 -10.21 5.90 -4.99
CA ARG A 68 -10.23 7.34 -5.23
C ARG A 68 -8.81 7.89 -5.40
N ALA A 69 -7.90 7.54 -4.49
CA ALA A 69 -6.52 7.99 -4.51
C ALA A 69 -5.72 7.39 -5.67
N PHE A 70 -6.09 6.21 -6.13
CA PHE A 70 -5.53 5.57 -7.33
C PHE A 70 -6.01 6.26 -8.62
N GLN A 71 -7.32 6.43 -8.80
CA GLN A 71 -7.90 7.04 -10.00
C GLN A 71 -7.53 8.51 -10.17
N ALA A 72 -7.19 9.21 -9.08
CA ALA A 72 -6.71 10.58 -9.14
C ALA A 72 -5.31 10.70 -9.79
N ILE A 73 -4.55 9.61 -9.92
CA ILE A 73 -3.21 9.63 -10.52
C ILE A 73 -3.31 9.58 -12.05
N GLN A 74 -2.78 10.61 -12.70
CA GLN A 74 -2.77 10.81 -14.14
C GLN A 74 -1.64 10.02 -14.82
N VAL A 75 -1.65 8.71 -14.64
CA VAL A 75 -0.72 7.78 -15.28
C VAL A 75 -1.51 6.71 -16.03
N GLN A 76 -1.04 6.37 -17.24
CA GLN A 76 -1.58 5.24 -17.98
C GLN A 76 -1.00 3.93 -17.42
N TRP A 77 -1.87 3.17 -16.77
CA TRP A 77 -1.55 1.85 -16.25
C TRP A 77 -1.87 0.75 -17.27
N GLY A 78 -1.48 -0.47 -16.95
CA GLY A 78 -1.83 -1.65 -17.73
C GLY A 78 -3.23 -2.17 -17.43
N SER A 79 -3.40 -3.48 -17.60
CA SER A 79 -4.70 -4.17 -17.55
C SER A 79 -5.31 -4.33 -16.16
N HIS A 80 -4.51 -4.25 -15.09
CA HIS A 80 -4.94 -4.55 -13.72
C HIS A 80 -4.31 -3.57 -12.72
N ALA A 81 -4.91 -3.47 -11.54
CA ALA A 81 -4.32 -2.76 -10.40
C ALA A 81 -4.67 -3.49 -9.09
N VAL A 82 -3.73 -3.52 -8.16
CA VAL A 82 -3.89 -4.03 -6.80
C VAL A 82 -3.91 -2.85 -5.85
N LEU A 83 -5.03 -2.65 -5.15
CA LEU A 83 -5.27 -1.53 -4.24
C LEU A 83 -5.44 -2.01 -2.79
N ASN A 84 -5.58 -1.08 -1.85
CA ASN A 84 -5.93 -1.37 -0.47
C ASN A 84 -5.00 -2.43 0.17
N HIS A 85 -3.70 -2.32 -0.07
CA HIS A 85 -2.68 -3.26 0.41
C HIS A 85 -2.86 -4.72 -0.04
N GLY A 86 -3.60 -4.97 -1.12
CA GLY A 86 -3.92 -6.30 -1.61
C GLY A 86 -5.39 -6.71 -1.43
N ALA A 87 -6.19 -5.97 -0.68
CA ALA A 87 -7.60 -6.32 -0.47
C ALA A 87 -8.46 -6.18 -1.73
N THR A 88 -8.02 -5.41 -2.73
CA THR A 88 -8.79 -5.15 -3.94
C THR A 88 -7.93 -5.37 -5.17
N VAL A 89 -8.44 -6.14 -6.12
CA VAL A 89 -7.87 -6.27 -7.47
C VAL A 89 -8.88 -5.66 -8.43
N LEU A 90 -8.40 -4.79 -9.32
CA LEU A 90 -9.17 -4.17 -10.38
C LEU A 90 -8.71 -4.70 -11.74
N VAL A 91 -9.65 -4.78 -12.67
CA VAL A 91 -9.43 -5.06 -14.08
C VAL A 91 -9.92 -3.88 -14.92
N TRP A 92 -9.16 -3.52 -15.95
CA TRP A 92 -9.55 -2.48 -16.91
C TRP A 92 -10.43 -3.06 -18.02
N GLN A 93 -11.70 -2.65 -18.06
CA GLN A 93 -12.69 -3.04 -19.07
C GLN A 93 -13.65 -1.88 -19.34
N GLU A 94 -13.22 -0.95 -20.23
CA GLU A 94 -13.91 0.33 -20.48
C GLU A 94 -14.08 1.15 -19.19
N GLY A 95 -13.11 1.02 -18.28
CA GLY A 95 -13.15 1.54 -16.93
C GLY A 95 -12.66 0.51 -15.92
N TRP A 96 -12.27 0.97 -14.73
CA TRP A 96 -11.84 0.09 -13.65
C TRP A 96 -13.03 -0.62 -13.00
N LYS A 97 -12.98 -1.94 -12.93
CA LYS A 97 -13.97 -2.79 -12.25
C LYS A 97 -13.27 -3.74 -11.29
N ALA A 98 -13.95 -4.11 -10.20
CA ALA A 98 -13.42 -5.10 -9.27
C ALA A 98 -13.31 -6.47 -9.96
N ASP A 99 -12.21 -7.19 -9.72
CA ASP A 99 -12.07 -8.58 -10.13
C ASP A 99 -13.02 -9.46 -9.30
N PRO A 100 -13.96 -10.18 -9.94
CA PRO A 100 -15.00 -10.91 -9.21
C PRO A 100 -14.46 -12.11 -8.43
N GLU A 101 -13.44 -12.81 -8.95
CA GLU A 101 -12.85 -13.98 -8.29
C GLU A 101 -12.09 -13.53 -7.03
N TRP A 102 -11.29 -12.47 -7.15
CA TRP A 102 -10.59 -11.89 -6.02
C TRP A 102 -11.55 -11.34 -4.97
N THR A 103 -12.60 -10.64 -5.40
CA THR A 103 -13.64 -10.09 -4.51
C THR A 103 -14.34 -11.21 -3.75
N GLN A 104 -14.68 -12.31 -4.41
CA GLN A 104 -15.28 -13.48 -3.75
C GLN A 104 -14.34 -14.09 -2.72
N ARG A 105 -13.06 -14.28 -3.07
CA ARG A 105 -12.04 -14.80 -2.16
C ARG A 105 -11.89 -13.92 -0.92
N MET A 106 -11.72 -12.61 -1.08
CA MET A 106 -11.55 -11.69 0.05
C MET A 106 -12.79 -11.64 0.96
N ASN A 107 -13.99 -11.74 0.40
CA ASN A 107 -15.21 -11.84 1.20
C ASN A 107 -15.32 -13.14 2.00
N GLN A 108 -14.71 -14.24 1.54
CA GLN A 108 -14.63 -15.48 2.29
C GLN A 108 -13.62 -15.36 3.42
N GLU A 109 -12.41 -14.90 3.13
CA GLU A 109 -11.34 -14.65 4.13
C GLU A 109 -11.83 -13.69 5.24
N ALA A 110 -12.58 -12.66 4.87
CA ALA A 110 -13.13 -11.69 5.82
C ALA A 110 -14.11 -12.29 6.82
N ARG A 111 -14.70 -13.46 6.57
CA ARG A 111 -15.54 -14.14 7.57
C ARG A 111 -14.70 -14.56 8.78
N ASP A 112 -13.45 -14.95 8.54
CA ASP A 112 -12.57 -15.49 9.57
C ASP A 112 -11.89 -14.38 10.38
N TYR A 113 -11.53 -13.25 9.75
CA TYR A 113 -10.79 -12.17 10.43
C TYR A 113 -11.66 -10.98 10.89
N ARG A 114 -12.96 -10.93 10.56
CA ARG A 114 -13.81 -9.77 10.92
C ARG A 114 -13.89 -9.58 12.43
N GLU A 115 -14.05 -10.66 13.20
CA GLU A 115 -14.05 -10.60 14.67
C GLU A 115 -12.72 -10.07 15.21
N PHE A 116 -11.59 -10.47 14.61
CA PHE A 116 -10.27 -9.94 14.95
C PHE A 116 -10.18 -8.43 14.78
N LEU A 117 -10.71 -7.87 13.68
CA LEU A 117 -10.67 -6.43 13.45
C LEU A 117 -11.56 -5.66 14.44
N HIS A 118 -12.71 -6.21 14.80
CA HIS A 118 -13.57 -5.62 15.84
C HIS A 118 -12.89 -5.67 17.22
N GLN A 119 -12.28 -6.80 17.58
CA GLN A 119 -11.53 -6.93 18.82
C GLN A 119 -10.35 -5.94 18.87
N ALA A 120 -9.58 -5.81 17.79
CA ALA A 120 -8.50 -4.85 17.70
C ALA A 120 -9.01 -3.41 17.85
N MET A 121 -10.16 -3.09 17.24
CA MET A 121 -10.80 -1.77 17.37
C MET A 121 -11.24 -1.47 18.80
N ASP A 122 -11.84 -2.44 19.50
CA ASP A 122 -12.25 -2.29 20.90
C ASP A 122 -11.04 -2.07 21.82
N LEU A 123 -9.96 -2.83 21.61
CA LEU A 123 -8.72 -2.67 22.35
C LEU A 123 -8.06 -1.31 22.08
N LEU A 124 -8.09 -0.83 20.84
CA LEU A 124 -7.60 0.50 20.48
C LEU A 124 -8.38 1.60 21.22
N ASN A 125 -9.72 1.53 21.19
CA ASN A 125 -10.57 2.49 21.91
C ASN A 125 -10.39 2.43 23.43
N GLN A 126 -10.10 1.26 23.99
CA GLN A 126 -9.79 1.11 25.42
C GLN A 126 -8.41 1.69 25.77
N ALA A 127 -7.42 1.55 24.89
CA ALA A 127 -6.10 2.12 25.08
C ALA A 127 -6.11 3.64 24.96
N HIS A 128 -6.95 4.17 24.06
CA HIS A 128 -7.11 5.61 23.89
C HIS A 128 -8.51 5.95 23.32
N SER A 129 -9.37 6.58 24.12
CA SER A 129 -10.77 6.85 23.72
C SER A 129 -11.03 8.27 23.24
N ASP A 130 -10.13 9.23 23.49
CA ASP A 130 -10.35 10.64 23.14
C ASP A 130 -10.03 10.92 21.65
N PRO A 131 -11.05 11.16 20.80
CA PRO A 131 -10.88 11.34 19.36
C PRO A 131 -10.17 12.65 18.97
N ASP A 132 -10.10 13.63 19.88
CA ASP A 132 -9.41 14.91 19.64
C ASP A 132 -7.89 14.77 19.77
N LEU A 133 -7.42 13.74 20.48
CA LEU A 133 -6.01 13.42 20.62
C LEU A 133 -5.57 12.32 19.63
N MET A 134 -6.38 11.26 19.47
CA MET A 134 -6.10 10.14 18.57
C MET A 134 -7.42 9.53 18.10
N PHE A 135 -7.54 9.23 16.80
CA PHE A 135 -8.72 8.53 16.30
C PHE A 135 -8.36 7.13 15.81
N HIS A 136 -9.34 6.24 15.92
CA HIS A 136 -9.31 4.87 15.42
C HIS A 136 -10.46 4.66 14.45
N ARG A 137 -10.28 3.80 13.45
CA ARG A 137 -11.37 3.29 12.59
C ARG A 137 -10.97 2.01 11.89
N ILE A 138 -11.95 1.26 11.41
CA ILE A 138 -11.73 0.19 10.43
C ILE A 138 -11.86 0.81 9.03
N ILE A 139 -10.91 0.52 8.14
CA ILE A 139 -10.98 0.88 6.72
C ILE A 139 -11.76 -0.18 6.00
N HIS A 140 -12.69 0.24 5.15
CA HIS A 140 -13.58 -0.63 4.39
C HIS A 140 -13.50 -0.32 2.89
N GLU A 141 -13.61 -1.36 2.06
CA GLU A 141 -13.94 -1.25 0.63
C GLU A 141 -15.36 -1.82 0.46
N GLY A 142 -16.36 -0.95 0.35
CA GLY A 142 -17.76 -1.38 0.50
C GLY A 142 -18.00 -2.04 1.86
N GLU A 143 -18.42 -3.30 1.86
CA GLU A 143 -18.67 -4.09 3.07
C GLU A 143 -17.46 -4.91 3.56
N LEU A 144 -16.36 -4.90 2.80
CA LEU A 144 -15.14 -5.65 3.13
C LEU A 144 -14.30 -4.85 4.13
N PRO A 145 -14.13 -5.30 5.39
CA PRO A 145 -13.20 -4.69 6.31
C PRO A 145 -11.76 -5.07 5.91
N ILE A 146 -10.87 -4.08 5.88
CA ILE A 146 -9.49 -4.23 5.40
C ILE A 146 -8.53 -4.28 6.58
N CYS A 147 -8.51 -3.24 7.40
CA CYS A 147 -7.60 -3.11 8.53
C CYS A 147 -8.10 -2.06 9.52
N THR A 148 -7.51 -2.03 10.71
CA THR A 148 -7.64 -0.84 11.57
C THR A 148 -6.68 0.25 11.12
N VAL A 149 -7.02 1.51 11.39
CA VAL A 149 -6.15 2.68 11.24
C VAL A 149 -6.29 3.56 12.46
N SER A 150 -5.15 3.90 13.05
CA SER A 150 -5.03 4.86 14.14
C SER A 150 -4.06 5.98 13.78
N LYS A 151 -4.43 7.22 14.07
CA LYS A 151 -3.58 8.40 13.85
C LYS A 151 -3.72 9.38 15.01
N VAL A 152 -2.60 9.95 15.43
CA VAL A 152 -2.56 11.07 16.36
C VAL A 152 -3.00 12.36 15.68
N ARG A 153 -3.64 13.23 16.46
CA ARG A 153 -3.98 14.62 16.10
C ARG A 153 -3.14 15.59 16.91
N ASN A 154 -3.25 15.49 18.23
CA ASN A 154 -2.66 16.42 19.21
C ASN A 154 -1.76 15.69 20.22
N LEU A 155 -1.15 14.58 19.79
CA LEU A 155 -0.17 13.80 20.54
C LEU A 155 1.09 13.61 19.70
N PRO A 156 2.25 13.34 20.34
CA PRO A 156 3.44 12.94 19.61
C PRO A 156 3.21 11.60 18.90
N GLU A 157 3.82 11.40 17.72
CA GLU A 157 3.70 10.14 16.96
C GLU A 157 4.14 8.91 17.78
N SER A 158 5.02 9.09 18.78
CA SER A 158 5.44 8.04 19.71
C SER A 158 4.29 7.43 20.50
N ALA A 159 3.19 8.15 20.72
CA ALA A 159 2.00 7.63 21.38
C ALA A 159 1.40 6.42 20.65
N LEU A 160 1.56 6.33 19.32
CA LEU A 160 1.14 5.15 18.55
C LEU A 160 1.96 3.90 18.91
N ALA A 161 3.23 4.04 19.29
CA ALA A 161 4.06 2.91 19.70
C ALA A 161 3.61 2.34 21.05
N GLU A 162 3.19 3.20 21.98
CA GLU A 162 2.64 2.81 23.28
C GLU A 162 1.28 2.11 23.10
N VAL A 163 0.36 2.69 22.33
CA VAL A 163 -0.94 2.08 22.01
C VAL A 163 -0.75 0.75 21.31
N ARG A 164 0.18 0.67 20.34
CA ARG A 164 0.52 -0.58 19.66
C ARG A 164 0.90 -1.67 20.67
N GLN A 165 1.79 -1.37 21.61
CA GLN A 165 2.27 -2.35 22.59
C GLN A 165 1.11 -2.85 23.45
N GLN A 166 0.31 -1.95 24.02
CA GLN A 166 -0.83 -2.31 24.87
C GLN A 166 -1.86 -3.18 24.14
N VAL A 167 -2.18 -2.83 22.89
CA VAL A 167 -3.14 -3.59 22.08
C VAL A 167 -2.55 -4.94 21.70
N GLN A 168 -1.28 -5.00 21.26
CA GLN A 168 -0.63 -6.25 20.87
C GLN A 168 -0.53 -7.25 22.04
N GLU A 169 -0.22 -6.78 23.25
CA GLU A 169 -0.16 -7.63 24.45
C GLU A 169 -1.52 -8.28 24.75
N LYS A 170 -2.63 -7.55 24.56
CA LYS A 170 -4.00 -8.04 24.82
C LYS A 170 -4.58 -8.85 23.66
N LEU A 171 -4.27 -8.46 22.42
CA LEU A 171 -4.75 -9.12 21.20
C LEU A 171 -4.10 -10.50 21.03
N GLY A 172 -2.87 -10.67 21.55
CA GLY A 172 -2.16 -11.93 21.54
C GLY A 172 -1.62 -12.31 20.16
N ALA A 173 -1.10 -13.53 20.03
CA ALA A 173 -0.62 -14.03 18.75
C ALA A 173 -1.80 -14.34 17.80
N GLY A 174 -1.63 -14.05 16.52
CA GLY A 174 -2.65 -14.34 15.51
C GLY A 174 -2.12 -14.18 14.07
N LYS A 175 -3.00 -14.42 13.09
CA LYS A 175 -2.69 -14.23 11.67
C LYS A 175 -2.91 -12.76 11.26
N TYR A 176 -1.99 -11.91 11.69
CA TYR A 176 -1.98 -10.50 11.34
C TYR A 176 -0.57 -9.94 11.40
N TYR A 177 -0.37 -8.77 10.82
CA TYR A 177 0.83 -7.98 11.00
C TYR A 177 0.47 -6.55 11.41
N ILE A 178 1.44 -5.85 11.99
CA ILE A 178 1.28 -4.47 12.44
C ILE A 178 2.08 -3.58 11.51
N HIS A 179 1.42 -2.58 10.92
CA HIS A 179 2.08 -1.52 10.17
C HIS A 179 2.09 -0.24 11.00
N LEU A 180 3.29 0.18 11.44
CA LEU A 180 3.50 1.46 12.12
C LEU A 180 4.49 2.29 11.31
N ASN A 181 4.01 3.35 10.66
CA ASN A 181 4.83 4.22 9.80
C ASN A 181 4.45 5.69 10.00
N GLY A 182 5.29 6.43 10.73
CA GLY A 182 5.00 7.79 11.18
C GLY A 182 3.65 7.85 11.90
N ASN A 183 2.84 8.85 11.58
CA ASN A 183 1.46 8.99 12.07
C ASN A 183 0.45 8.01 11.42
N ASN A 184 0.74 6.71 11.40
CA ASN A 184 -0.19 5.69 10.95
C ASN A 184 0.12 4.34 11.62
N LEU A 185 -0.78 3.86 12.48
CA LEU A 185 -0.76 2.52 13.06
C LEU A 185 -1.93 1.70 12.50
N SER A 186 -1.63 0.50 12.00
CA SER A 186 -2.64 -0.42 11.46
C SER A 186 -2.39 -1.84 11.92
N PHE A 187 -3.46 -2.52 12.35
CA PHE A 187 -3.50 -3.97 12.49
C PHE A 187 -4.15 -4.53 11.23
N VAL A 188 -3.40 -5.35 10.50
CA VAL A 188 -3.79 -5.83 9.18
C VAL A 188 -3.87 -7.36 9.21
N PRO A 189 -5.03 -7.95 8.87
CA PRO A 189 -5.16 -9.41 8.76
C PRO A 189 -4.18 -9.96 7.74
N ASP A 190 -3.63 -11.15 7.99
CA ASP A 190 -2.66 -11.81 7.11
C ASP A 190 -3.20 -12.03 5.69
N ALA A 191 -4.51 -12.23 5.55
CA ALA A 191 -5.18 -12.34 4.25
C ALA A 191 -5.08 -11.05 3.41
N VAL A 192 -4.94 -9.88 4.03
CA VAL A 192 -4.80 -8.59 3.36
C VAL A 192 -3.31 -8.32 3.12
N ARG A 193 -2.78 -8.90 2.05
CA ARG A 193 -1.38 -8.71 1.64
C ARG A 193 -1.24 -8.52 0.14
N LYS A 194 -0.36 -7.59 -0.24
CA LYS A 194 0.03 -7.33 -1.64
C LYS A 194 0.48 -8.62 -2.33
N ARG A 195 1.26 -9.45 -1.62
CA ARG A 195 1.77 -10.74 -2.11
C ARG A 195 0.67 -11.65 -2.66
N HIS A 196 -0.42 -11.85 -1.91
CA HIS A 196 -1.47 -12.78 -2.31
C HIS A 196 -2.21 -12.34 -3.57
N ALA A 197 -2.42 -11.02 -3.73
CA ALA A 197 -3.01 -10.46 -4.94
C ALA A 197 -2.07 -10.59 -6.15
N VAL A 198 -0.77 -10.39 -5.96
CA VAL A 198 0.24 -10.60 -7.01
C VAL A 198 0.33 -12.07 -7.42
N GLU A 199 0.39 -13.00 -6.46
CA GLU A 199 0.37 -14.46 -6.72
C GLU A 199 -0.89 -14.85 -7.51
N HIS A 200 -2.05 -14.31 -7.14
CA HIS A 200 -3.30 -14.52 -7.88
C HIS A 200 -3.21 -14.04 -9.33
N LEU A 201 -2.70 -12.83 -9.57
CA LEU A 201 -2.55 -12.28 -10.92
C LEU A 201 -1.52 -13.05 -11.76
N ILE A 202 -0.41 -13.50 -11.16
CA ILE A 202 0.58 -14.34 -11.84
C ILE A 202 -0.07 -15.66 -12.27
N ALA A 203 -0.78 -16.33 -11.36
CA ALA A 203 -1.46 -17.59 -11.68
C ALA A 203 -2.55 -17.41 -12.75
N LYS A 204 -3.34 -16.33 -12.66
CA LYS A 204 -4.46 -16.04 -13.56
C LYS A 204 -4.01 -15.64 -14.96
N LEU A 205 -2.97 -14.81 -15.08
CA LEU A 205 -2.51 -14.24 -16.34
C LEU A 205 -1.36 -15.03 -16.97
N ASN A 206 -0.75 -15.95 -16.22
CA ASN A 206 0.32 -16.87 -16.63
C ASN A 206 1.40 -16.21 -17.53
N PRO A 207 2.10 -15.17 -17.03
CA PRO A 207 3.08 -14.45 -17.84
C PRO A 207 4.40 -15.20 -17.98
N ASN A 208 5.08 -15.00 -19.11
CA ASN A 208 6.41 -15.59 -19.35
C ASN A 208 7.57 -14.86 -18.63
N LEU A 209 7.30 -13.72 -17.98
CA LEU A 209 8.28 -12.92 -17.24
C LEU A 209 7.55 -11.94 -16.31
N THR A 210 8.04 -11.82 -15.07
CA THR A 210 7.52 -10.94 -14.03
C THR A 210 8.63 -10.09 -13.41
N LEU A 211 8.30 -8.81 -13.15
CA LEU A 211 9.19 -7.87 -12.48
C LEU A 211 8.46 -7.23 -11.29
N GLY A 212 9.06 -7.29 -10.09
CA GLY A 212 8.58 -6.62 -8.88
C GLY A 212 9.37 -5.35 -8.57
N ILE A 213 8.69 -4.23 -8.31
CA ILE A 213 9.32 -2.94 -8.00
C ILE A 213 8.68 -2.36 -6.75
N GLY A 214 9.49 -2.00 -5.75
CA GLY A 214 8.99 -1.40 -4.51
C GLY A 214 10.08 -0.73 -3.68
N ASP A 215 9.67 0.06 -2.69
CA ASP A 215 10.58 0.83 -1.83
C ASP A 215 10.57 0.36 -0.36
N SER A 216 9.50 -0.31 0.07
CA SER A 216 9.22 -0.59 1.47
C SER A 216 9.52 -2.05 1.84
N HIS A 217 9.85 -2.33 3.11
CA HIS A 217 10.09 -3.71 3.57
C HIS A 217 8.90 -4.64 3.34
N THR A 218 7.69 -4.11 3.45
CA THR A 218 6.43 -4.84 3.18
C THR A 218 6.24 -5.18 1.71
N ASP A 219 6.95 -4.54 0.79
CA ASP A 219 6.87 -4.82 -0.64
C ASP A 219 7.71 -6.04 -1.04
N LEU A 220 8.76 -6.35 -0.26
CA LEU A 220 9.65 -7.50 -0.51
C LEU A 220 8.84 -8.79 -0.69
N GLU A 221 7.76 -8.98 0.07
CA GLU A 221 6.94 -10.18 -0.01
C GLU A 221 6.32 -10.40 -1.39
N PHE A 222 5.85 -9.35 -2.08
CA PHE A 222 5.31 -9.48 -3.43
C PHE A 222 6.41 -9.39 -4.50
N MET A 223 7.48 -8.65 -4.23
CA MET A 223 8.61 -8.55 -5.14
C MET A 223 9.32 -9.90 -5.32
N GLN A 224 9.46 -10.66 -4.22
CA GLN A 224 10.12 -11.97 -4.21
C GLN A 224 9.32 -13.10 -4.86
N VAL A 225 8.03 -12.90 -5.18
CA VAL A 225 7.28 -13.87 -6.00
C VAL A 225 7.44 -13.63 -7.50
N CYS A 226 8.13 -12.55 -7.90
CA CYS A 226 8.46 -12.26 -9.29
C CYS A 226 9.83 -12.86 -9.68
N ASP A 227 10.08 -13.02 -10.98
CA ASP A 227 11.34 -13.55 -11.52
C ASP A 227 12.53 -12.61 -11.25
N PHE A 228 12.27 -11.30 -11.37
CA PHE A 228 13.21 -10.25 -11.03
C PHE A 228 12.55 -9.22 -10.11
N TRP A 229 13.36 -8.53 -9.33
CA TRP A 229 12.92 -7.36 -8.58
C TRP A 229 13.96 -6.24 -8.57
N MET A 230 13.51 -5.01 -8.36
CA MET A 230 14.37 -3.84 -8.20
C MET A 230 13.77 -2.85 -7.20
N THR A 231 14.61 -1.99 -6.63
CA THR A 231 14.19 -0.95 -5.67
C THR A 231 14.88 0.38 -5.98
N PRO A 232 14.25 1.54 -5.74
CA PRO A 232 14.95 2.83 -5.77
C PRO A 232 16.12 2.87 -4.78
N THR A 233 17.18 3.60 -5.10
CA THR A 233 18.37 3.74 -4.24
C THR A 233 18.16 4.62 -3.00
N HIS A 234 17.01 5.29 -2.89
CA HIS A 234 16.63 6.07 -1.70
C HIS A 234 15.33 5.51 -1.11
N SER A 235 15.35 4.22 -0.80
CA SER A 235 14.22 3.43 -0.29
C SER A 235 14.47 2.87 1.11
N GLN A 236 13.43 2.33 1.75
CA GLN A 236 13.61 1.61 3.02
C GLN A 236 14.35 0.29 2.82
N ILE A 237 14.11 -0.38 1.69
CA ILE A 237 14.84 -1.60 1.30
C ILE A 237 16.34 -1.30 1.16
N GLN A 238 16.73 -0.23 0.46
CA GLN A 238 18.15 0.12 0.31
C GLN A 238 18.81 0.39 1.66
N LYS A 239 18.14 1.13 2.55
CA LYS A 239 18.65 1.39 3.91
C LYS A 239 18.83 0.10 4.73
N LEU A 240 17.95 -0.89 4.53
CA LEU A 240 18.09 -2.20 5.17
C LEU A 240 19.32 -2.94 4.64
N LEU A 241 19.55 -2.91 3.32
CA LEU A 241 20.72 -3.55 2.70
C LEU A 241 22.03 -2.91 3.17
N GLU A 242 22.07 -1.59 3.36
CA GLU A 242 23.25 -0.86 3.88
C GLU A 242 23.60 -1.22 5.33
N GLN A 243 22.64 -1.68 6.14
CA GLN A 243 22.91 -2.14 7.51
C GLN A 243 23.59 -3.51 7.56
N HIS A 244 23.62 -4.23 6.44
CA HIS A 244 24.15 -5.59 6.32
C HIS A 244 25.33 -5.70 5.35
N ALA A 245 25.80 -4.58 4.80
CA ALA A 245 26.99 -4.48 3.94
C ALA A 245 28.23 -4.07 4.76
#